data_AF-A0A2V7HU00-F1
#
_entry.id   AF-A0A2V7HU00-F1
#
_cell.length_a   1.000
_cell.length_b   1.000
_cell.length_c   1.000
_cell.angle_alpha   90.00
_cell.angle_beta   90.00
_cell.angle_gamma   90.00
#
_symmetry.space_group_name_H-M   'P 1'
#
loop_
_entity.id
_entity.type
_entity.pdbx_description
1 polymer ?
#
loop_
_entity_poly.entity_id
_entity_poly.type
_entity_poly.pdbx_seq_one_letter_code
_entity_poly.pdbx_strand_id
1 'polypeptide(L)'
;MMRVFSRFVAALFLVLASMAPVFAGMAMIETAAPLGERSNEGVKTAVATAVENAVRGAKAMGLPRVALNGVRVLPSMVVVRILATDTASDSAPSAPDEQDRRDRDQHDQDIEPGPLGSGEVNGVHAHGGTEALGP
;
A
#
# COMPACT_ATOMS: atom_id res chain seq x y z
N MET A 1 -22.10 42.23 44.46
CA MET A 1 -20.92 42.32 43.57
C MET A 1 -20.29 40.97 43.21
N MET A 2 -19.93 40.11 44.18
CA MET A 2 -19.13 38.87 43.93
C MET A 2 -19.78 37.82 43.00
N ARG A 3 -21.12 37.70 43.02
CA ARG A 3 -21.88 36.75 42.18
C ARG A 3 -21.86 37.09 40.68
N VAL A 4 -21.68 38.37 40.35
CA VAL A 4 -21.63 38.84 38.97
C VAL A 4 -20.23 38.57 38.40
N PHE A 5 -19.19 38.82 39.20
CA PHE A 5 -17.81 38.46 38.89
C PHE A 5 -17.64 36.96 38.61
N SER A 6 -18.26 36.10 39.42
CA SER A 6 -18.22 34.64 39.21
C SER A 6 -18.85 34.22 37.87
N ARG A 7 -19.91 34.91 37.43
CA ARG A 7 -20.53 34.66 36.11
C ARG A 7 -19.64 35.11 34.96
N PHE A 8 -18.94 36.24 35.10
CA PHE A 8 -17.98 36.70 34.11
C PHE A 8 -16.78 35.75 34.00
N VAL A 9 -16.25 35.24 35.11
CA VAL A 9 -15.16 34.25 35.11
C VAL A 9 -15.61 32.95 34.46
N ALA A 10 -16.83 32.47 34.77
CA ALA A 10 -17.37 31.26 34.15
C ALA A 10 -17.61 31.42 32.64
N ALA A 11 -18.15 32.56 32.20
CA ALA A 11 -18.33 32.87 30.79
C ALA A 11 -16.99 33.00 30.05
N LEU A 12 -16.00 33.62 30.68
CA LEU A 12 -14.65 33.74 30.13
C LEU A 12 -13.98 32.37 29.99
N PHE A 13 -14.09 31.50 31.00
CA PHE A 13 -13.60 30.13 30.93
C PHE A 13 -14.28 29.32 29.82
N LEU A 14 -15.59 29.48 29.64
CA LEU A 14 -16.34 28.82 28.57
C LEU A 14 -15.88 29.26 27.17
N VAL A 15 -15.62 30.55 26.98
CA VAL A 15 -15.12 31.10 25.71
C VAL A 15 -13.68 30.61 25.44
N LEU A 16 -12.80 30.61 26.44
CA LEU A 16 -11.44 30.09 26.29
C LEU A 16 -11.40 28.58 26.00
N ALA A 17 -12.33 27.80 26.56
CA ALA A 17 -12.45 26.37 26.29
C ALA A 17 -12.88 26.04 24.84
N SER A 18 -13.45 27.00 24.10
CA SER A 18 -13.80 26.82 22.69
C SER A 18 -12.61 26.94 21.73
N MET A 19 -11.46 27.41 22.21
CA MET A 19 -10.19 27.44 21.47
C MET A 19 -9.38 26.15 21.68
N ALA A 20 -10.04 24.99 21.64
CA ALA A 20 -9.32 23.74 21.57
C ALA A 20 -8.55 23.69 20.23
N PRO A 21 -7.25 23.34 20.23
CA PRO A 21 -6.50 23.18 18.99
C PRO A 21 -7.19 22.13 18.14
N VAL A 22 -7.68 22.54 16.97
CA VAL A 22 -8.06 21.62 15.91
C VAL A 22 -6.77 20.92 15.51
N PHE A 23 -6.57 19.67 15.93
CA PHE A 23 -5.54 18.80 15.36
C PHE A 23 -5.96 18.47 13.91
N ALA A 24 -5.83 19.44 13.01
CA ALA A 24 -6.09 19.35 11.58
C ALA A 24 -4.80 18.84 10.92
N GLY A 25 -4.74 17.71 10.24
CA GLY A 25 -5.78 17.21 9.36
C GLY A 25 -5.60 15.75 8.99
N MET A 26 -5.16 14.94 9.95
CA MET A 26 -4.92 13.51 9.75
C MET A 26 -5.30 12.69 10.98
N ALA A 27 -5.96 11.56 10.78
CA ALA A 27 -6.24 10.57 11.81
C ALA A 27 -5.90 9.17 11.32
N MET A 28 -5.23 8.38 12.15
CA MET A 28 -5.10 6.94 11.94
C MET A 28 -6.31 6.24 12.56
N ILE A 29 -7.09 5.54 11.76
CA ILE A 29 -8.29 4.83 12.20
C ILE A 29 -8.04 3.34 12.08
N GLU A 30 -8.22 2.63 13.18
CA GLU A 30 -8.18 1.18 13.24
C GLU A 30 -9.56 0.61 13.49
N THR A 31 -9.95 -0.36 12.67
CA THR A 31 -11.20 -1.08 12.82
C THR A 31 -10.98 -2.57 12.76
N ALA A 32 -11.84 -3.27 13.47
CA ALA A 32 -11.83 -4.72 13.59
C ALA A 32 -13.17 -5.27 13.10
N ALA A 33 -13.13 -6.34 12.31
CA ALA A 33 -14.30 -7.12 11.95
C ALA A 33 -14.08 -8.61 12.27
N PRO A 34 -15.07 -9.32 12.83
CA PRO A 34 -14.95 -10.74 13.09
C PRO A 34 -14.81 -11.52 11.78
N LEU A 35 -13.96 -12.55 11.80
CA LEU A 35 -13.77 -13.47 10.68
C LEU A 35 -14.72 -14.65 10.87
N GLY A 36 -15.83 -14.65 10.12
CA GLY A 36 -16.85 -15.71 10.22
C GLY A 36 -16.32 -17.06 9.73
N GLU A 37 -16.06 -17.17 8.44
CA GLU A 37 -15.42 -18.35 7.85
C GLU A 37 -13.96 -18.05 7.50
N ARG A 38 -13.06 -19.01 7.75
CA ARG A 38 -11.66 -18.94 7.28
C ARG A 38 -11.55 -19.37 5.82
N SER A 39 -12.43 -18.85 4.99
CA SER A 39 -12.40 -18.97 3.54
C SER A 39 -11.94 -17.65 2.92
N ASN A 40 -11.51 -17.67 1.67
CA ASN A 40 -11.15 -16.43 0.96
C ASN A 40 -12.33 -15.45 0.92
N GLU A 41 -13.56 -15.95 0.75
CA GLU A 41 -14.77 -15.13 0.79
C GLU A 41 -15.09 -14.57 2.18
N GLY A 42 -14.84 -15.36 3.24
CA GLY A 42 -14.99 -14.89 4.61
C GLY A 42 -14.00 -13.78 4.96
N VAL A 43 -12.74 -13.91 4.53
CA VAL A 43 -11.72 -12.87 4.68
C VAL A 43 -12.10 -11.62 3.90
N LYS A 44 -12.52 -11.76 2.65
CA LYS A 44 -12.93 -10.62 1.79
C LYS A 44 -14.10 -9.85 2.41
N THR A 45 -15.11 -10.57 2.91
CA THR A 45 -16.25 -9.98 3.62
C THR A 45 -15.79 -9.24 4.87
N ALA A 46 -14.96 -9.85 5.71
CA ALA A 46 -14.47 -9.23 6.93
C ALA A 46 -13.60 -7.98 6.66
N VAL A 47 -12.74 -8.02 5.64
CA VAL A 47 -11.97 -6.85 5.18
C VAL A 47 -12.91 -5.73 4.73
N ALA A 48 -13.91 -6.04 3.88
CA ALA A 48 -14.85 -5.05 3.38
C ALA A 48 -15.63 -4.38 4.53
N THR A 49 -16.11 -5.16 5.50
CA THR A 49 -16.80 -4.64 6.69
C THR A 49 -15.89 -3.75 7.53
N ALA A 50 -14.64 -4.16 7.77
CA ALA A 50 -13.68 -3.36 8.53
C ALA A 50 -13.36 -2.04 7.82
N VAL A 51 -13.14 -2.06 6.49
CA VAL A 51 -12.93 -0.86 5.68
C VAL A 51 -14.14 0.06 5.74
N GLU A 52 -15.36 -0.45 5.56
CA GLU A 52 -16.57 0.36 5.60
C GLU A 52 -16.74 1.08 6.94
N ASN A 53 -16.50 0.36 8.05
CA ASN A 53 -16.55 0.92 9.39
C ASN A 53 -15.49 2.02 9.59
N ALA A 54 -14.28 1.82 9.05
CA ALA A 54 -13.20 2.80 9.16
C ALA A 54 -13.55 4.08 8.38
N VAL A 55 -14.04 3.93 7.15
CA VAL A 55 -14.47 5.05 6.30
C VAL A 55 -15.65 5.81 6.93
N ARG A 56 -16.59 5.09 7.54
CA ARG A 56 -17.70 5.71 8.28
C ARG A 56 -17.18 6.56 9.45
N GLY A 57 -16.20 6.04 10.21
CA GLY A 57 -15.51 6.79 11.26
C GLY A 57 -14.81 8.03 10.72
N ALA A 58 -14.09 7.92 9.61
CA ALA A 58 -13.42 9.05 8.95
C ALA A 58 -14.41 10.16 8.57
N LYS A 59 -15.53 9.78 7.92
CA LYS A 59 -16.60 10.71 7.55
C LYS A 59 -17.23 11.40 8.76
N ALA A 60 -17.48 10.66 9.84
CA ALA A 60 -18.01 11.22 11.08
C ALA A 60 -17.06 12.25 11.73
N MET A 61 -15.76 12.14 11.47
CA MET A 61 -14.74 13.09 11.92
C MET A 61 -14.46 14.24 10.94
N GLY A 62 -15.17 14.31 9.80
CA GLY A 62 -14.94 15.35 8.79
C GLY A 62 -13.66 15.14 7.98
N LEU A 63 -13.16 13.90 7.87
CA LEU A 63 -11.96 13.54 7.12
C LEU A 63 -12.37 12.81 5.82
N PRO A 64 -12.60 13.52 4.70
CA PRO A 64 -13.16 12.95 3.48
C PRO A 64 -12.17 12.10 2.67
N ARG A 65 -10.86 12.29 2.85
CA ARG A 65 -9.82 11.53 2.15
C ARG A 65 -9.38 10.37 3.04
N VAL A 66 -9.26 9.18 2.46
CA VAL A 66 -8.85 7.97 3.17
C VAL A 66 -7.83 7.21 2.33
N ALA A 67 -6.77 6.72 2.95
CA ALA A 67 -5.78 5.84 2.36
C ALA A 67 -5.67 4.58 3.20
N LEU A 68 -5.67 3.40 2.56
CA LEU A 68 -5.45 2.13 3.25
C LEU A 68 -3.97 2.05 3.65
N ASN A 69 -3.71 1.98 4.95
CA ASN A 69 -2.35 1.91 5.49
C ASN A 69 -1.93 0.46 5.76
N GLY A 70 -2.88 -0.40 6.13
CA GLY A 70 -2.59 -1.82 6.31
C GLY A 70 -3.81 -2.67 6.60
N VAL A 71 -3.65 -3.97 6.34
CA VAL A 71 -4.63 -5.01 6.65
C VAL A 71 -3.91 -6.16 7.34
N ARG A 72 -4.45 -6.63 8.46
CA ARG A 72 -3.95 -7.79 9.18
C ARG A 72 -5.08 -8.78 9.37
N VAL A 73 -4.87 -10.00 8.92
CA VAL A 73 -5.79 -11.12 9.17
C VAL A 73 -5.28 -11.89 10.37
N LEU A 74 -6.09 -11.92 11.42
CA LEU A 74 -5.86 -12.70 12.64
C LEU A 74 -6.75 -13.97 12.60
N PRO A 75 -6.49 -14.96 13.47
CA PRO A 75 -7.25 -16.22 13.46
C PRO A 75 -8.77 -16.07 13.62
N SER A 76 -9.25 -15.00 14.23
CA SER A 76 -10.67 -14.76 14.54
C SER A 76 -11.22 -13.44 13.99
N MET A 77 -10.39 -12.59 13.39
CA MET A 77 -10.78 -11.24 13.02
C MET A 77 -9.85 -10.65 11.97
N VAL A 78 -10.33 -9.63 11.27
CA VAL A 78 -9.53 -8.79 10.39
C VAL A 78 -9.42 -7.41 11.01
N VAL A 79 -8.20 -6.88 11.06
CA VAL A 79 -7.91 -5.51 11.47
C VAL A 79 -7.49 -4.71 10.24
N VAL A 80 -8.17 -3.59 10.02
CA VAL A 80 -7.88 -2.64 8.95
C VAL A 80 -7.43 -1.33 9.57
N ARG A 81 -6.37 -0.76 9.01
CA ARG A 81 -5.84 0.54 9.39
C ARG A 81 -5.93 1.47 8.19
N ILE A 82 -6.57 2.62 8.35
CA ILE A 82 -6.62 3.69 7.35
C ILE A 82 -6.03 4.98 7.90
N LEU A 83 -5.39 5.75 7.04
CA LEU A 83 -5.04 7.14 7.29
C LEU A 83 -6.12 8.01 6.66
N ALA A 84 -6.83 8.78 7.48
CA ALA A 84 -7.87 9.69 7.02
C ALA A 84 -7.35 11.13 7.11
N THR A 85 -7.57 11.96 6.08
CA THR A 85 -7.07 13.34 6.03
C THR A 85 -8.14 14.35 5.61
N ASP A 86 -7.98 15.61 6.02
CA ASP A 86 -8.88 16.74 5.65
C ASP A 86 -8.42 17.50 4.40
N THR A 87 -7.12 17.43 4.07
CA THR A 87 -6.47 18.09 2.94
C THR A 87 -6.01 17.06 1.92
N ALA A 88 -5.93 17.49 0.65
CA ALA A 88 -5.36 16.68 -0.43
C ALA A 88 -3.86 16.52 -0.19
N SER A 89 -3.46 15.46 0.54
CA SER A 89 -2.07 15.07 0.66
C SER A 89 -1.63 14.43 -0.66
N ASP A 90 -0.58 14.95 -1.28
CA ASP A 90 0.07 14.49 -2.53
C ASP A 90 0.77 13.11 -2.39
N SER A 91 0.31 12.28 -1.46
CA SER A 91 0.93 10.99 -1.13
C SER A 91 -0.05 9.86 -1.38
N ALA A 92 -0.56 9.79 -2.61
CA ALA A 92 -0.92 8.49 -3.16
C ALA A 92 0.39 7.82 -3.59
N PRO A 93 0.71 6.58 -3.18
CA PRO A 93 1.74 5.83 -3.85
C PRO A 93 1.28 5.65 -5.30
N SER A 94 1.99 6.28 -6.24
CA SER A 94 1.85 5.97 -7.66
C SER A 94 1.93 4.45 -7.79
N ALA A 95 0.91 3.84 -8.38
CA ALA A 95 1.03 2.47 -8.86
C ALA A 95 2.35 2.40 -9.67
N PRO A 96 3.11 1.30 -9.61
CA PRO A 96 4.33 1.18 -10.40
C PRO A 96 4.00 1.51 -11.85
N ASP A 97 4.56 2.60 -12.37
CA ASP A 97 4.35 3.02 -13.74
C ASP A 97 4.75 1.85 -14.64
N GLU A 98 3.83 1.35 -15.47
CA GLU A 98 4.08 0.32 -16.48
C GLU A 98 5.08 0.79 -17.58
N GLN A 99 5.81 1.87 -17.35
CA GLN A 99 6.85 2.39 -18.23
C GLN A 99 8.11 1.52 -18.22
N ASP A 100 8.38 0.77 -17.14
CA ASP A 100 9.55 -0.14 -17.06
C ASP A 100 9.43 -1.40 -17.96
N ARG A 101 8.26 -1.67 -18.56
CA ARG A 101 8.10 -2.78 -19.52
C ARG A 101 8.44 -2.41 -20.96
N ARG A 102 8.37 -1.14 -21.35
CA ARG A 102 8.60 -0.76 -22.76
C ARG A 102 10.07 -0.71 -23.14
N ASP A 103 10.97 -0.49 -22.19
CA ASP A 103 12.41 -0.42 -22.47
C ASP A 103 13.08 -1.80 -22.58
N ARG A 104 12.47 -2.87 -22.06
CA ARG A 104 13.01 -4.24 -22.17
C ARG A 104 12.66 -4.91 -23.51
N ASP A 105 11.49 -4.62 -24.08
CA ASP A 105 11.02 -5.27 -25.32
C ASP A 105 11.61 -4.66 -26.60
N GLN A 106 12.30 -3.51 -26.49
CA GLN A 106 12.85 -2.79 -27.66
C GLN A 106 14.32 -3.12 -27.94
N HIS A 107 15.01 -3.85 -27.06
CA HIS A 107 16.43 -4.21 -27.26
C HIS A 107 16.64 -5.51 -28.05
N ASP A 108 15.58 -6.27 -28.33
CA ASP A 108 15.66 -7.59 -29.02
C ASP A 108 15.32 -7.55 -30.52
N GLN A 109 15.09 -6.37 -31.12
CA GLN A 109 14.68 -6.25 -32.53
C GLN A 109 15.78 -5.82 -33.51
N ASP A 110 17.03 -5.68 -33.07
CA ASP A 110 18.17 -5.28 -33.93
C ASP A 110 19.08 -6.46 -34.38
N ILE A 111 18.61 -7.71 -34.32
CA ILE A 111 19.32 -8.84 -34.95
C ILE A 111 18.72 -9.10 -36.33
N GLU A 112 19.27 -8.43 -37.34
CA GLU A 112 18.99 -8.70 -38.75
C GLU A 112 19.41 -10.15 -39.10
N PRO A 113 18.52 -11.01 -39.65
CA PRO A 113 18.93 -12.33 -40.12
C PRO A 113 19.69 -12.20 -41.44
N GLY A 114 21.01 -12.40 -41.40
CA GLY A 114 21.88 -12.38 -42.58
C GLY A 114 21.53 -13.44 -43.63
N PRO A 115 21.84 -13.20 -44.92
CA PRO A 115 21.52 -14.13 -46.00
C PRO A 115 22.42 -15.39 -45.98
N LEU A 116 21.77 -16.52 -46.23
CA LEU A 116 22.33 -17.87 -46.32
C LEU A 116 23.51 -17.94 -47.30
N GLY A 117 24.70 -18.26 -46.79
CA GLY A 117 25.91 -18.54 -47.56
C GLY A 117 26.38 -19.98 -47.37
N SER A 118 26.39 -20.74 -48.45
CA SER A 118 26.77 -22.15 -48.57
C SER A 118 28.24 -22.46 -48.23
N GLY A 119 28.48 -23.70 -47.78
CA GLY A 119 29.82 -24.30 -47.57
C GLY A 119 30.19 -24.30 -46.09
N GLU A 120 30.66 -25.37 -45.45
CA GLU A 120 31.42 -26.52 -45.92
C GLU A 120 31.36 -27.54 -44.78
N VAL A 121 31.06 -28.81 -45.10
CA VAL A 121 31.12 -29.90 -44.14
C VAL A 121 32.57 -30.34 -44.05
N ASN A 122 33.25 -30.06 -42.95
CA ASN A 122 34.50 -30.74 -42.64
C ASN A 122 34.58 -31.08 -41.15
N GLY A 123 34.79 -32.37 -40.90
CA GLY A 123 34.61 -32.99 -39.60
C GLY A 123 35.88 -33.09 -38.77
N VAL A 124 35.75 -33.92 -37.72
CA VAL A 124 36.82 -34.61 -37.00
C VAL A 124 37.79 -33.69 -36.24
N HIS A 125 37.66 -33.66 -34.91
CA HIS A 125 38.62 -34.37 -34.06
C HIS A 125 38.11 -34.47 -32.62
N ALA A 126 38.14 -35.71 -32.15
CA ALA A 126 37.72 -36.16 -30.85
C ALA A 126 38.80 -35.93 -29.79
N HIS A 127 38.34 -36.09 -28.55
CA HIS A 127 39.06 -36.70 -27.43
C HIS A 127 40.19 -35.89 -26.79
N GLY A 128 39.85 -35.31 -25.64
CA GLY A 128 40.83 -34.95 -24.63
C GLY A 128 41.44 -36.17 -23.95
N GLY A 129 42.45 -35.88 -23.13
CA GLY A 129 42.94 -36.76 -22.07
C GLY A 129 44.32 -37.33 -22.33
N THR A 130 45.33 -36.48 -22.14
CA THR A 130 46.72 -36.79 -21.75
C THR A 130 46.82 -38.03 -20.85
N GLU A 131 47.68 -39.00 -21.20
CA GLU A 131 49.00 -39.27 -20.56
C GLU A 131 48.91 -39.49 -19.03
N ALA A 132 49.48 -40.50 -18.37
CA ALA A 132 50.42 -41.56 -18.72
C ALA A 132 50.46 -42.60 -17.56
N LEU A 133 50.98 -43.81 -17.88
CA LEU A 133 51.72 -44.82 -17.07
C LEU A 133 51.98 -44.48 -15.58
N GLY A 134 51.82 -45.36 -14.59
CA GLY A 134 52.00 -46.82 -14.45
C GLY A 134 52.59 -47.08 -13.04
N PRO A 135 53.30 -48.20 -12.79
CA PRO A 135 52.81 -49.57 -12.59
C PRO A 135 51.97 -49.82 -11.32
#